data_AF-A0A829W2L2-F1
#
_entry.id   AF-A0A829W2L2-F1
#
_cell.length_a   1.000
_cell.length_b   1.000
_cell.length_c   1.000
_cell.angle_alpha   90.00
_cell.angle_beta   90.00
_cell.angle_gamma   90.00
#
_symmetry.space_group_name_H-M   'P 1'
#
loop_
_entity.id
_entity.type
_entity.pdbx_description
1 polymer ?
#
loop_
_entity_poly.entity_id
_entity_poly.type
_entity_poly.pdbx_seq_one_letter_code
_entity_poly.pdbx_strand_id
1 'polypeptide(L)'
;MRSPRVDLTIAMKDPENNVELSKVVVLCDDDVKLIQKYLLIMFDDIVGVLDELGIEWQLSGGSALGAIRHKGFIPWDDDIDINIKRLDVCKFASRFEEKYGDLYWVKVPGVTKDYDQTKIRIETKKIRARDLFEKDERNCGLWIDIFIIENTFDNALLRTLQGIGVMGFRYILSCVKFKRNEEALSEVAKPDSPLSKYIRSRCRLGAIFSVIPLSVWTCLSTKWVSLCKNENSRLVSIPGGRLQFFRELYCRDDFCNVERIEFEGRQAKVTCDYKTYFAILYGNNYTKIPPEADREKHIMLELDKKALEEAVRSK
;
A
#
# COMPACT_ATOMS: atom_id res chain seq x y z
N MET A 1 32.45 -0.57 -8.43
CA MET A 1 31.14 0.03 -8.73
C MET A 1 30.13 -1.08 -8.96
N ARG A 2 29.19 -1.31 -8.02
CA ARG A 2 28.06 -2.22 -8.27
C ARG A 2 27.11 -1.50 -9.22
N SER A 3 26.79 -2.12 -10.37
CA SER A 3 25.70 -1.67 -11.23
C SER A 3 24.46 -1.38 -10.36
N PRO A 4 23.80 -0.22 -10.51
CA PRO A 4 22.60 0.07 -9.75
C PRO A 4 21.61 -1.06 -10.02
N ARG A 5 21.21 -1.80 -8.97
CA ARG A 5 20.15 -2.78 -9.09
C ARG A 5 18.94 -2.01 -9.57
N VAL A 6 18.46 -2.32 -10.78
CA VAL A 6 17.20 -1.79 -11.29
C VAL A 6 16.13 -2.18 -10.29
N ASP A 7 15.61 -1.19 -9.58
CA ASP A 7 14.48 -1.31 -8.65
C ASP A 7 13.21 -0.92 -9.41
N LEU A 8 12.09 -1.59 -9.14
CA LEU A 8 10.82 -1.31 -9.80
C LEU A 8 10.44 0.16 -9.63
N THR A 9 10.61 0.70 -8.43
CA THR A 9 10.34 2.11 -8.13
C THR A 9 11.19 3.06 -8.98
N ILE A 10 12.46 2.72 -9.22
CA ILE A 10 13.34 3.56 -10.06
C ILE A 10 12.91 3.48 -11.52
N ALA A 11 12.58 2.29 -12.01
CA ALA A 11 12.09 2.13 -13.38
C ALA A 11 10.76 2.86 -13.60
N MET A 12 9.90 2.89 -12.58
CA MET A 12 8.61 3.56 -12.61
C MET A 12 8.67 5.09 -12.47
N LYS A 13 9.77 5.64 -11.95
CA LYS A 13 9.99 7.11 -11.89
C LYS A 13 10.25 7.74 -13.26
N ASP A 14 10.59 6.93 -14.25
CA ASP A 14 10.81 7.36 -15.63
C ASP A 14 9.89 6.57 -16.57
N PRO A 15 8.55 6.79 -16.47
CA PRO A 15 7.59 6.01 -17.23
C PRO A 15 7.73 6.26 -18.73
N GLU A 16 8.18 7.44 -19.15
CA GLU A 16 8.40 7.77 -20.56
C GLU A 16 9.44 6.84 -21.22
N ASN A 17 10.49 6.42 -20.50
CA ASN A 17 11.49 5.51 -21.04
C ASN A 17 11.22 4.03 -20.74
N ASN A 18 10.32 3.72 -19.81
CA ASN A 18 10.10 2.36 -19.32
C ASN A 18 8.75 1.75 -19.69
N VAL A 19 7.73 2.57 -19.93
CA VAL A 19 6.34 2.16 -20.07
C VAL A 19 5.77 2.59 -21.41
N GLU A 20 5.02 1.71 -22.07
CA GLU A 20 4.19 2.01 -23.22
C GLU A 20 3.00 2.86 -22.77
N LEU A 21 3.15 4.19 -22.77
CA LEU A 21 2.14 5.12 -22.25
C LEU A 21 0.77 5.01 -22.95
N SER A 22 0.72 4.45 -24.16
CA SER A 22 -0.54 4.17 -24.87
C SER A 22 -1.37 3.03 -24.25
N LYS A 23 -0.78 2.25 -23.33
CA LYS A 23 -1.37 1.09 -22.66
C LYS A 23 -1.78 1.37 -21.22
N VAL A 24 -1.54 2.59 -20.72
CA VAL A 24 -1.80 2.99 -19.34
C VAL A 24 -2.48 4.33 -19.28
N VAL A 25 -3.17 4.58 -18.17
CA VAL A 25 -3.68 5.90 -17.80
C VAL A 25 -2.60 6.61 -17.02
N VAL A 26 -2.11 7.73 -17.56
CA VAL A 26 -1.29 8.70 -16.83
C VAL A 26 -2.24 9.76 -16.29
N LEU A 27 -2.25 9.93 -14.97
CA LEU A 27 -3.14 10.88 -14.30
C LEU A 27 -2.65 12.31 -14.53
N CYS A 28 -3.57 13.21 -14.88
CA CYS A 28 -3.32 14.65 -14.82
C CYS A 28 -3.75 15.23 -13.46
N ASP A 29 -3.39 16.48 -13.20
CA ASP A 29 -3.70 17.15 -11.92
C ASP A 29 -5.21 17.18 -11.60
N ASP A 30 -6.07 17.29 -12.61
CA ASP A 30 -7.52 17.28 -12.42
C ASP A 30 -8.03 15.88 -12.07
N ASP A 31 -7.44 14.82 -12.65
CA ASP A 31 -7.74 13.44 -12.27
C ASP A 31 -7.36 13.20 -10.81
N VAL A 32 -6.17 13.63 -10.40
CA VAL A 32 -5.67 13.51 -9.02
C VAL A 32 -6.62 14.20 -8.04
N LYS A 33 -7.05 15.43 -8.32
CA LYS A 33 -8.00 16.14 -7.45
C LYS A 33 -9.36 15.45 -7.35
N LEU A 34 -9.86 14.86 -8.44
CA LEU A 34 -11.10 14.10 -8.42
C LEU A 34 -10.95 12.83 -7.58
N ILE A 35 -9.85 12.10 -7.75
CA ILE A 35 -9.52 10.91 -6.94
C ILE A 35 -9.45 11.30 -5.46
N GLN A 36 -8.68 12.33 -5.10
CA GLN A 36 -8.55 12.83 -3.72
C GLN A 36 -9.92 13.11 -3.08
N LYS A 37 -10.80 13.82 -3.79
CA LYS A 37 -12.17 14.09 -3.31
C LYS A 37 -12.97 12.82 -3.05
N TYR A 38 -12.87 11.83 -3.94
CA TYR A 38 -13.58 10.58 -3.77
C TYR A 38 -12.98 9.71 -2.65
N LEU A 39 -11.65 9.67 -2.53
CA LEU A 39 -10.97 8.98 -1.45
C LEU A 39 -11.35 9.56 -0.08
N LEU A 40 -11.59 10.87 0.03
CA LEU A 40 -12.10 11.45 1.28
C LEU A 40 -13.48 10.92 1.68
N ILE A 41 -14.34 10.59 0.71
CA ILE A 41 -15.64 9.95 0.99
C ILE A 41 -15.42 8.55 1.55
N MET A 42 -14.53 7.76 0.91
CA MET A 42 -14.19 6.42 1.38
C MET A 42 -13.52 6.45 2.75
N PHE A 43 -12.64 7.44 2.97
CA PHE A 43 -11.94 7.66 4.23
C PHE A 43 -12.92 7.87 5.37
N ASP A 44 -13.94 8.72 5.19
CA ASP A 44 -14.97 8.98 6.20
C ASP A 44 -15.74 7.71 6.58
N ASP A 45 -16.09 6.87 5.61
CA ASP A 45 -16.75 5.58 5.87
C ASP A 45 -15.83 4.63 6.66
N ILE A 46 -14.54 4.56 6.31
CA ILE A 46 -13.54 3.70 6.97
C ILE A 46 -13.28 4.15 8.41
N VAL A 47 -12.92 5.42 8.61
CA VAL A 47 -12.60 5.94 9.95
C VAL A 47 -13.83 5.96 10.85
N GLY A 48 -15.03 6.19 10.29
CA GLY A 48 -16.28 6.09 11.02
C GLY A 48 -16.49 4.69 11.62
N VAL A 49 -16.16 3.62 10.90
CA VAL A 49 -16.21 2.24 11.43
C VAL A 49 -15.10 1.99 12.44
N LEU A 50 -13.88 2.47 12.18
CA LEU A 50 -12.76 2.32 13.12
C LEU A 50 -13.08 2.98 14.47
N ASP A 51 -13.57 4.22 14.44
CA ASP A 51 -13.94 4.98 15.63
C ASP A 51 -15.16 4.36 16.34
N GLU A 52 -16.18 3.91 15.61
CA GLU A 52 -17.34 3.18 16.16
C GLU A 52 -16.90 1.94 16.96
N LEU A 53 -15.89 1.23 16.46
CA LEU A 53 -15.36 0.03 17.10
C LEU A 53 -14.32 0.31 18.20
N GLY A 54 -13.95 1.58 18.41
CA GLY A 54 -12.87 1.98 19.31
C GLY A 54 -11.50 1.44 18.87
N ILE A 55 -11.30 1.22 17.57
CA ILE A 55 -10.03 0.75 17.00
C ILE A 55 -9.12 1.96 16.81
N GLU A 56 -7.92 1.91 17.39
CA GLU A 56 -6.95 2.96 17.17
C GLU A 56 -6.35 2.85 15.77
N TRP A 57 -6.28 3.99 15.09
CA TRP A 57 -5.81 4.10 13.72
C TRP A 57 -4.97 5.36 13.56
N GLN A 58 -4.13 5.37 12.53
CA GLN A 58 -3.35 6.55 12.18
C GLN A 58 -3.12 6.60 10.68
N LEU A 59 -2.99 7.79 10.11
CA LEU A 59 -2.48 7.96 8.76
C LEU A 59 -1.07 7.35 8.68
N SER A 60 -0.75 6.83 7.50
CA SER A 60 0.55 6.23 7.19
C SER A 60 1.24 6.98 6.06
N GLY A 61 2.54 6.74 5.89
CA GLY A 61 3.30 7.09 4.71
C GLY A 61 3.06 8.52 4.20
N GLY A 62 2.70 8.60 2.91
CA GLY A 62 2.48 9.85 2.18
C GLY A 62 1.33 10.67 2.76
N SER A 63 0.25 10.01 3.18
CA SER A 63 -0.92 10.67 3.77
C SER A 63 -0.60 11.33 5.11
N ALA A 64 0.17 10.66 5.97
CA ALA A 64 0.63 11.26 7.24
C ALA A 64 1.59 12.43 7.01
N LEU A 65 2.50 12.31 6.04
CA LEU A 65 3.39 13.41 5.66
C LEU A 65 2.61 14.59 5.06
N GLY A 66 1.58 14.31 4.27
CA GLY A 66 0.65 15.29 3.72
C GLY A 66 -0.05 16.07 4.82
N ALA A 67 -0.63 15.39 5.82
CA ALA A 67 -1.27 16.04 6.97
C ALA A 67 -0.33 17.02 7.67
N ILE A 68 0.92 16.62 7.89
CA ILE A 68 1.92 17.43 8.60
C ILE A 68 2.43 18.61 7.75
N ARG A 69 2.63 18.40 6.45
CA ARG A 69 3.26 19.39 5.57
C ARG A 69 2.26 20.34 4.90
N HIS A 70 1.10 19.83 4.55
CA HIS A 70 0.09 20.50 3.70
C HIS A 70 -1.28 20.61 4.36
N LYS A 71 -1.48 20.03 5.56
CA LYS A 71 -2.79 19.91 6.23
C LYS A 71 -3.82 19.15 5.39
N GLY A 72 -3.34 18.25 4.54
CA GLY A 72 -4.15 17.58 3.53
C GLY A 72 -3.29 16.67 2.65
N PHE A 73 -3.71 16.40 1.43
CA PHE A 73 -2.92 15.59 0.51
C PHE A 73 -1.59 16.23 0.16
N ILE A 74 -0.61 15.39 -0.20
CA ILE A 74 0.47 15.86 -1.04
C ILE A 74 -0.12 16.14 -2.43
N PRO A 75 0.09 17.33 -3.04
CA PRO A 75 -0.72 17.76 -4.19
C PRO A 75 -0.70 16.84 -5.43
N TRP A 76 0.34 16.03 -5.59
CA TRP A 76 0.52 15.09 -6.71
C TRP A 76 0.29 13.63 -6.31
N ASP A 77 -0.19 13.40 -5.09
CA ASP A 77 -0.43 12.07 -4.53
C ASP A 77 -1.92 11.75 -4.62
N ASP A 78 -2.24 10.49 -4.93
CA ASP A 78 -3.60 10.05 -5.27
C ASP A 78 -4.08 8.90 -4.38
N ASP A 79 -3.40 8.64 -3.25
CA ASP A 79 -3.72 7.57 -2.31
C ASP A 79 -3.99 8.07 -0.88
N ILE A 80 -4.69 7.23 -0.11
CA ILE A 80 -4.76 7.35 1.34
C ILE A 80 -4.27 6.04 1.94
N ASP A 81 -3.32 6.15 2.85
CA ASP A 81 -2.80 5.04 3.62
C ASP A 81 -3.16 5.17 5.11
N ILE A 82 -3.66 4.09 5.70
CA ILE A 82 -4.00 4.01 7.13
C ILE A 82 -3.23 2.85 7.76
N ASN A 83 -2.81 2.99 9.02
CA ASN A 83 -2.29 1.89 9.83
C ASN A 83 -3.31 1.48 10.90
N ILE A 84 -3.51 0.17 11.08
CA ILE A 84 -4.22 -0.43 12.22
C ILE A 84 -3.42 -1.60 12.80
N LYS A 85 -3.69 -1.98 14.05
CA LYS A 85 -3.01 -3.13 14.69
C LYS A 85 -3.54 -4.46 14.14
N ARG A 86 -2.66 -5.46 14.09
CA ARG A 86 -2.99 -6.84 13.66
C ARG A 86 -4.22 -7.41 14.39
N LEU A 87 -4.33 -7.17 15.69
CA LEU A 87 -5.43 -7.70 16.51
C LEU A 87 -6.81 -7.18 16.07
N ASP A 88 -6.86 -5.99 15.48
CA ASP A 88 -8.10 -5.30 15.10
C ASP A 88 -8.59 -5.63 13.69
N VAL A 89 -7.72 -6.22 12.85
CA VAL A 89 -7.98 -6.47 11.43
C VAL A 89 -9.29 -7.24 11.19
N CYS A 90 -9.49 -8.36 11.90
CA CYS A 90 -10.69 -9.18 11.70
C CYS A 90 -11.96 -8.46 12.15
N LYS A 91 -11.89 -7.76 13.29
CA LYS A 91 -13.03 -7.01 13.85
C LYS A 91 -13.46 -5.90 12.90
N PHE A 92 -12.50 -5.12 12.39
CA PHE A 92 -12.74 -4.08 11.40
C PHE A 92 -13.32 -4.67 10.10
N ALA A 93 -12.65 -5.65 9.50
CA ALA A 93 -13.07 -6.21 8.20
C ALA A 93 -14.49 -6.77 8.25
N SER A 94 -14.84 -7.53 9.29
CA SER A 94 -16.20 -8.07 9.44
C SER A 94 -17.26 -6.98 9.61
N ARG A 95 -17.01 -5.97 10.47
CA ARG A 95 -17.96 -4.87 10.68
C ARG A 95 -18.11 -4.00 9.43
N PHE A 96 -17.02 -3.74 8.72
CA PHE A 96 -17.04 -2.92 7.52
C PHE A 96 -17.79 -3.60 6.39
N GLU A 97 -17.57 -4.90 6.18
CA GLU A 97 -18.31 -5.70 5.20
C GLU A 97 -19.81 -5.76 5.55
N GLU A 98 -20.17 -5.90 6.84
CA GLU A 98 -21.57 -5.87 7.28
C GLU A 98 -22.26 -4.54 6.95
N LYS A 99 -21.58 -3.40 7.20
CA LYS A 99 -22.18 -2.06 7.07
C LYS A 99 -22.16 -1.55 5.62
N TYR A 100 -21.11 -1.88 4.87
CA TYR A 100 -20.83 -1.28 3.57
C TYR A 100 -20.46 -2.30 2.48
N GLY A 101 -20.74 -3.59 2.69
CA GLY A 101 -20.46 -4.65 1.72
C GLY A 101 -21.14 -4.44 0.37
N ASP A 102 -22.23 -3.67 0.28
CA ASP A 102 -22.85 -3.31 -1.02
C ASP A 102 -22.08 -2.23 -1.79
N LEU A 103 -21.28 -1.41 -1.09
CA LEU A 103 -20.54 -0.28 -1.67
C LEU A 103 -19.07 -0.60 -1.92
N TYR A 104 -18.47 -1.48 -1.11
CA TYR A 104 -17.05 -1.77 -1.15
C TYR A 104 -16.77 -3.26 -1.21
N TRP A 105 -15.62 -3.63 -1.78
CA TRP A 105 -14.98 -4.92 -1.55
C TRP A 105 -13.92 -4.78 -0.45
N VAL A 106 -13.94 -5.67 0.54
CA VAL A 106 -12.90 -5.76 1.57
C VAL A 106 -11.92 -6.88 1.22
N LYS A 107 -10.69 -6.52 0.86
CA LYS A 107 -9.63 -7.47 0.50
C LYS A 107 -8.57 -7.54 1.61
N VAL A 108 -8.46 -8.70 2.26
CA VAL A 108 -7.58 -8.93 3.42
C VAL A 108 -6.51 -9.97 3.08
N PRO A 109 -5.21 -9.68 3.31
CA PRO A 109 -4.12 -10.56 2.93
C PRO A 109 -4.14 -11.88 3.71
N GLY A 110 -4.21 -13.00 2.99
CA GLY A 110 -4.27 -14.35 3.55
C GLY A 110 -5.66 -14.81 4.01
N VAL A 111 -6.69 -13.98 3.78
CA VAL A 111 -8.11 -14.31 4.03
C VAL A 111 -8.89 -14.28 2.72
N THR A 112 -8.80 -13.18 1.97
CA THR A 112 -9.46 -13.04 0.67
C THR A 112 -8.78 -13.96 -0.34
N LYS A 113 -9.58 -14.79 -1.02
CA LYS A 113 -9.10 -15.72 -2.05
C LYS A 113 -8.42 -14.94 -3.19
N ASP A 114 -7.29 -15.46 -3.66
CA ASP A 114 -6.50 -14.95 -4.80
C ASP A 114 -5.98 -13.50 -4.65
N TYR A 115 -6.10 -12.91 -3.46
CA TYR A 115 -5.54 -11.61 -3.12
C TYR A 115 -4.04 -11.71 -2.83
N ASP A 116 -3.25 -10.86 -3.47
CA ASP A 116 -1.80 -11.00 -3.59
C ASP A 116 -0.99 -9.85 -2.96
N GLN A 117 -1.66 -8.94 -2.27
CA GLN A 117 -1.03 -7.83 -1.57
C GLN A 117 -0.68 -8.22 -0.13
N THR A 118 0.17 -7.41 0.51
CA THR A 118 0.55 -7.55 1.93
C THR A 118 -0.14 -6.54 2.85
N LYS A 119 -1.03 -5.73 2.29
CA LYS A 119 -1.86 -4.70 2.95
C LYS A 119 -3.33 -5.06 2.70
N ILE A 120 -4.24 -4.49 3.47
CA ILE A 120 -5.68 -4.60 3.25
C ILE A 120 -6.07 -3.53 2.22
N ARG A 121 -6.98 -3.84 1.30
CA ARG A 121 -7.59 -2.86 0.41
C ARG A 121 -9.09 -2.77 0.66
N ILE A 122 -9.58 -1.55 0.77
CA ILE A 122 -11.01 -1.23 0.69
C ILE A 122 -11.23 -0.62 -0.68
N GLU A 123 -11.94 -1.31 -1.56
CA GLU A 123 -12.12 -0.90 -2.97
C GLU A 123 -13.57 -0.55 -3.24
N THR A 124 -13.85 0.61 -3.83
CA THR A 124 -15.23 0.98 -4.23
C THR A 124 -15.74 0.10 -5.37
N LYS A 125 -17.01 -0.29 -5.29
CA LYS A 125 -17.73 -0.95 -6.38
C LYS A 125 -18.22 0.02 -7.45
N LYS A 126 -18.17 1.33 -7.18
CA LYS A 126 -18.76 2.36 -8.06
C LYS A 126 -17.83 2.86 -9.16
N ILE A 127 -16.53 2.91 -8.89
CA ILE A 127 -15.55 3.50 -9.80
C ILE A 127 -14.52 2.44 -10.10
N ARG A 128 -14.52 1.99 -11.35
CA ARG A 128 -13.57 1.00 -11.82
C ARG A 128 -12.18 1.62 -11.96
N ALA A 129 -11.20 0.99 -11.34
CA ALA A 129 -9.79 1.38 -11.43
C ALA A 129 -8.94 0.13 -11.30
N ARG A 130 -7.81 0.06 -12.03
CA ARG A 130 -6.92 -1.11 -12.03
C ARG A 130 -5.46 -0.72 -11.90
N ASP A 131 -4.78 -1.36 -10.96
CA ASP A 131 -3.32 -1.32 -10.86
C ASP A 131 -2.66 -2.19 -11.96
N LEU A 132 -1.36 -2.02 -12.18
CA LEU A 132 -0.54 -2.70 -13.19
C LEU A 132 -0.57 -4.24 -13.09
N PHE A 133 -0.94 -4.79 -11.93
CA PHE A 133 -0.99 -6.22 -11.68
C PHE A 133 -2.42 -6.80 -11.62
N GLU A 134 -3.41 -6.02 -12.07
CA GLU A 134 -4.84 -6.34 -11.93
C GLU A 134 -5.55 -6.41 -13.29
N LYS A 135 -4.82 -6.65 -14.39
CA LYS A 135 -5.38 -6.73 -15.76
C LYS A 135 -6.56 -7.71 -15.85
N ASP A 136 -6.51 -8.84 -15.14
CA ASP A 136 -7.56 -9.87 -15.19
C ASP A 136 -8.52 -9.82 -13.99
N GLU A 137 -8.34 -8.88 -13.06
CA GLU A 137 -9.17 -8.79 -11.85
C GLU A 137 -10.55 -8.21 -12.20
N ARG A 138 -11.61 -8.97 -11.94
CA ARG A 138 -12.99 -8.54 -12.25
C ARG A 138 -13.47 -7.53 -11.21
N ASN A 139 -13.15 -7.77 -9.94
CA ASN A 139 -13.56 -6.95 -8.81
C ASN A 139 -12.46 -5.93 -8.52
N CYS A 140 -12.48 -4.82 -9.25
CA CYS A 140 -11.47 -3.77 -9.17
C CYS A 140 -12.16 -2.40 -9.14
N GLY A 141 -11.70 -1.54 -8.24
CA GLY A 141 -12.16 -0.16 -8.14
C GLY A 141 -11.20 0.68 -7.32
N LEU A 142 -11.39 2.00 -7.31
CA LEU A 142 -10.54 2.91 -6.53
C LEU A 142 -10.47 2.46 -5.07
N TRP A 143 -9.29 2.60 -4.46
CA TRP A 143 -8.99 1.92 -3.20
C TRP A 143 -8.34 2.83 -2.16
N ILE A 144 -8.52 2.46 -0.90
CA ILE A 144 -7.71 2.92 0.25
C ILE A 144 -6.93 1.73 0.77
N ASP A 145 -5.65 1.95 1.04
CA ASP A 145 -4.75 0.94 1.57
C ASP A 145 -4.70 1.02 3.10
N ILE A 146 -4.89 -0.11 3.77
CA ILE A 146 -4.76 -0.24 5.22
C ILE A 146 -3.60 -1.20 5.53
N PHE A 147 -2.53 -0.63 6.06
CA PHE A 147 -1.35 -1.34 6.52
C PHE A 147 -1.55 -1.89 7.93
N ILE A 148 -0.89 -3.01 8.20
CA ILE A 148 -1.00 -3.72 9.46
C ILE A 148 0.26 -3.43 10.28
N ILE A 149 0.07 -2.89 11.48
CA ILE A 149 1.09 -2.82 12.52
C ILE A 149 1.23 -4.20 13.12
N GLU A 150 2.38 -4.82 12.89
CA GLU A 150 2.71 -6.17 13.32
C GLU A 150 3.56 -6.17 14.58
N ASN A 151 3.28 -7.16 15.43
CA ASN A 151 4.11 -7.44 16.59
C ASN A 151 5.43 -8.07 16.15
N THR A 152 6.49 -7.80 16.91
CA THR A 152 7.78 -8.47 16.71
C THR A 152 8.40 -8.91 18.01
N PHE A 153 9.25 -9.94 17.95
CA PHE A 153 9.88 -10.48 19.16
C PHE A 153 10.83 -9.48 19.80
N ASP A 154 10.84 -9.40 21.12
CA ASP A 154 11.84 -8.59 21.85
C ASP A 154 13.23 -9.23 21.79
N ASN A 155 13.26 -10.58 21.78
CA ASN A 155 14.47 -11.34 21.54
C ASN A 155 15.02 -11.07 20.13
N ALA A 156 16.26 -10.57 20.06
CA ALA A 156 16.88 -10.15 18.81
C ALA A 156 17.07 -11.30 17.80
N LEU A 157 17.36 -12.52 18.26
CA LEU A 157 17.52 -13.67 17.38
C LEU A 157 16.18 -14.07 16.75
N LEU A 158 15.14 -14.22 17.58
CA LEU A 158 13.79 -14.54 17.09
C LEU A 158 13.25 -13.46 16.15
N ARG A 159 13.47 -12.18 16.46
CA ARG A 159 13.12 -11.07 15.58
C ARG A 159 13.87 -11.10 14.26
N THR A 160 15.15 -11.46 14.28
CA THR A 160 15.95 -11.61 13.07
C THR A 160 15.44 -12.75 12.20
N LEU A 161 15.10 -13.89 12.79
CA LEU A 161 14.50 -15.02 12.07
C LEU A 161 13.13 -14.67 11.49
N GLN A 162 12.27 -13.99 12.28
CA GLN A 162 11.00 -13.45 11.80
C GLN A 162 11.25 -12.56 10.58
N GLY A 163 12.12 -11.55 10.71
CA GLY A 163 12.42 -10.60 9.65
C GLY A 163 13.00 -11.24 8.38
N ILE A 164 13.94 -12.18 8.50
CA ILE A 164 14.49 -12.90 7.34
C ILE A 164 13.38 -13.62 6.57
N GLY A 165 12.51 -14.34 7.28
CA GLY A 165 11.41 -15.02 6.60
C GLY A 165 10.38 -14.06 6.02
N VAL A 166 10.07 -12.94 6.69
CA VAL A 166 9.18 -11.89 6.14
C VAL A 166 9.74 -11.36 4.82
N MET A 167 11.04 -11.02 4.79
CA MET A 167 11.71 -10.51 3.59
C MET A 167 11.73 -11.59 2.48
N GLY A 168 11.98 -12.85 2.85
CA GLY A 168 11.96 -13.99 1.93
C GLY A 168 10.59 -14.25 1.31
N PHE A 169 9.55 -14.38 2.13
CA PHE A 169 8.17 -14.58 1.67
C PHE A 169 7.68 -13.42 0.80
N ARG A 170 7.94 -12.16 1.19
CA ARG A 170 7.61 -10.99 0.38
C ARG A 170 8.32 -11.02 -0.98
N TYR A 171 9.59 -11.42 -1.00
CA TYR A 171 10.34 -11.55 -2.25
C TYR A 171 9.76 -12.66 -3.15
N ILE A 172 9.43 -13.82 -2.59
CA ILE A 172 8.79 -14.93 -3.30
C ILE A 172 7.43 -14.50 -3.86
N LEU A 173 6.59 -13.89 -3.03
CA LEU A 173 5.28 -13.36 -3.44
C LEU A 173 5.39 -12.38 -4.59
N SER A 174 6.35 -11.44 -4.51
CA SER A 174 6.64 -10.54 -5.61
C SER A 174 6.99 -11.33 -6.88
N CYS A 175 7.93 -12.28 -6.84
CA CYS A 175 8.30 -13.07 -8.01
C CYS A 175 7.12 -13.85 -8.61
N VAL A 176 6.30 -14.50 -7.79
CA VAL A 176 5.10 -15.25 -8.24
C VAL A 176 4.07 -14.30 -8.85
N LYS A 177 3.84 -13.13 -8.24
CA LYS A 177 2.95 -12.08 -8.75
C LYS A 177 3.40 -11.55 -10.12
N PHE A 178 4.70 -11.32 -10.30
CA PHE A 178 5.27 -10.93 -11.59
C PHE A 178 5.09 -12.04 -12.64
N LYS A 179 5.35 -13.30 -12.28
CA LYS A 179 5.18 -14.42 -13.20
C LYS A 179 3.72 -14.62 -13.62
N ARG A 180 2.77 -14.47 -12.68
CA ARG A 180 1.33 -14.55 -12.95
C ARG A 180 0.89 -13.49 -13.97
N ASN A 181 1.46 -12.30 -13.90
CA ASN A 181 1.10 -11.15 -14.73
C ASN A 181 2.10 -10.90 -15.87
N GLU A 182 2.90 -11.90 -16.26
CA GLU A 182 4.02 -11.70 -17.19
C GLU A 182 3.58 -11.13 -18.53
N GLU A 183 2.49 -11.64 -19.11
CA GLU A 183 1.93 -11.18 -20.38
C GLU A 183 1.46 -9.72 -20.27
N ALA A 184 0.61 -9.43 -19.29
CA ALA A 184 0.10 -8.09 -19.01
C ALA A 184 1.23 -7.05 -18.83
N LEU A 185 2.23 -7.39 -18.02
CA LEU A 185 3.35 -6.50 -17.73
C LEU A 185 4.28 -6.33 -18.93
N SER A 186 4.42 -7.36 -19.77
CA SER A 186 5.24 -7.29 -20.99
C SER A 186 4.61 -6.42 -22.08
N GLU A 187 3.28 -6.33 -22.14
CA GLU A 187 2.58 -5.38 -23.02
C GLU A 187 2.76 -3.93 -22.59
N VAL A 188 2.89 -3.70 -21.28
CA VAL A 188 3.02 -2.36 -20.70
C VAL A 188 4.48 -1.90 -20.68
N ALA A 189 5.46 -2.81 -20.59
CA ALA A 189 6.87 -2.45 -20.54
C ALA A 189 7.47 -2.26 -21.94
N LYS A 190 8.20 -1.15 -22.14
CA LYS A 190 8.93 -0.91 -23.39
C LYS A 190 9.99 -2.01 -23.63
N PRO A 191 10.19 -2.48 -24.88
CA PRO A 191 11.24 -3.44 -25.19
C PRO A 191 12.63 -2.97 -24.73
N ASP A 192 13.37 -3.88 -24.09
CA ASP A 192 14.75 -3.68 -23.58
C ASP A 192 14.99 -2.53 -22.59
N SER A 193 13.91 -1.89 -22.12
CA SER A 193 13.92 -0.95 -21.01
C SER A 193 14.42 -1.60 -19.70
N PRO A 194 14.90 -0.80 -18.74
CA PRO A 194 15.15 -1.27 -17.37
C PRO A 194 13.95 -2.04 -16.78
N LEU A 195 12.72 -1.56 -16.97
CA LEU A 195 11.50 -2.24 -16.50
C LEU A 195 11.35 -3.64 -17.11
N SER A 196 11.49 -3.79 -18.43
CA SER A 196 11.37 -5.10 -19.10
C SER A 196 12.42 -6.10 -18.60
N LYS A 197 13.67 -5.65 -18.37
CA LYS A 197 14.74 -6.48 -17.79
C LYS A 197 14.42 -6.90 -16.36
N TYR A 198 13.85 -5.99 -15.57
CA TYR A 198 13.41 -6.28 -14.21
C TYR A 198 12.28 -7.33 -14.20
N ILE A 199 11.23 -7.15 -15.02
CA ILE A 199 10.13 -8.10 -15.19
C ILE A 199 10.67 -9.48 -15.57
N ARG A 200 11.49 -9.58 -16.63
CA ARG A 200 12.10 -10.86 -17.06
C ARG A 200 12.89 -11.54 -15.94
N SER A 201 13.63 -10.77 -15.13
CA SER A 201 14.36 -11.32 -14.00
C SER A 201 13.43 -11.86 -12.91
N ARG A 202 12.34 -11.15 -12.61
CA ARG A 202 11.32 -11.56 -11.63
C ARG A 202 10.55 -12.78 -12.10
N CYS A 203 10.12 -12.81 -13.36
CA CYS A 203 9.38 -13.94 -13.93
C CYS A 203 10.19 -15.23 -13.95
N ARG A 204 11.50 -15.18 -14.25
CA ARG A 204 12.39 -16.35 -14.19
C ARG A 204 12.43 -16.98 -12.79
N LEU A 205 12.56 -16.16 -11.76
CA LEU A 205 12.52 -16.64 -10.37
C LEU A 205 11.11 -17.08 -9.97
N GLY A 206 10.09 -16.33 -10.41
CA GLY A 206 8.68 -16.65 -10.16
C GLY A 206 8.29 -18.01 -10.70
N ALA A 207 8.77 -18.38 -11.89
CA ALA A 207 8.51 -19.69 -12.49
C ALA A 207 8.90 -20.88 -11.59
N ILE A 208 9.94 -20.72 -10.76
CA ILE A 208 10.37 -21.75 -9.78
C ILE A 208 9.34 -21.89 -8.66
N PHE A 209 8.78 -20.77 -8.18
CA PHE A 209 7.86 -20.73 -7.04
C PHE A 209 6.38 -20.87 -7.42
N SER A 210 6.03 -20.68 -8.70
CA SER A 210 4.67 -20.79 -9.23
C SER A 210 4.11 -22.22 -9.21
N VAL A 211 4.90 -23.23 -8.83
CA VAL A 211 4.41 -24.60 -8.55
C VAL A 211 3.45 -24.65 -7.36
N ILE A 212 3.54 -23.68 -6.44
CA ILE A 212 2.62 -23.50 -5.33
C ILE A 212 1.69 -22.31 -5.68
N PRO A 213 0.36 -22.45 -5.50
CA PRO A 213 -0.58 -21.38 -5.78
C PRO A 213 -0.26 -20.10 -4.99
N LEU A 214 -0.47 -18.94 -5.62
CA LEU A 214 -0.22 -17.63 -5.01
C LEU A 214 -0.97 -17.47 -3.68
N SER A 215 -2.23 -17.91 -3.60
CA SER A 215 -3.03 -17.86 -2.37
C SER A 215 -2.41 -18.64 -1.21
N VAL A 216 -1.73 -19.75 -1.49
CA VAL A 216 -0.99 -20.53 -0.49
C VAL A 216 0.25 -19.75 -0.02
N TRP A 217 1.01 -19.16 -0.95
CA TRP A 217 2.13 -18.29 -0.58
C TRP A 217 1.69 -17.10 0.26
N THR A 218 0.56 -16.47 -0.08
CA THR A 218 0.02 -15.33 0.68
C THR A 218 -0.35 -15.79 2.09
N CYS A 219 -1.02 -16.95 2.24
CA CYS A 219 -1.36 -17.50 3.55
C CYS A 219 -0.12 -17.81 4.40
N LEU A 220 0.90 -18.47 3.80
CA LEU A 220 2.16 -18.77 4.48
C LEU A 220 2.88 -17.49 4.92
N SER A 221 2.95 -16.48 4.04
CA SER A 221 3.53 -15.18 4.33
C SER A 221 2.80 -14.48 5.48
N THR A 222 1.46 -14.42 5.45
CA THR A 222 0.66 -13.79 6.52
C THR A 222 0.84 -14.51 7.86
N LYS A 223 0.89 -15.85 7.84
CA LYS A 223 1.18 -16.66 9.05
C LYS A 223 2.58 -16.36 9.59
N TRP A 224 3.58 -16.25 8.72
CA TRP A 224 4.96 -15.96 9.11
C TRP A 224 5.12 -14.54 9.69
N VAL A 225 4.57 -13.54 9.00
CA VAL A 225 4.58 -12.14 9.44
C VAL A 225 4.00 -12.03 10.85
N SER A 226 2.88 -12.70 11.10
CA SER A 226 2.17 -12.64 12.37
C SER A 226 2.65 -13.65 13.43
N LEU A 227 3.85 -14.23 13.31
CA LEU A 227 4.37 -15.23 14.26
C LEU A 227 4.44 -14.72 15.70
N CYS A 228 4.80 -13.45 15.90
CA CYS A 228 4.79 -12.87 17.22
C CYS A 228 3.35 -12.51 17.62
N LYS A 229 2.82 -13.15 18.67
CA LYS A 229 1.49 -12.88 19.23
C LYS A 229 1.51 -12.02 20.50
N ASN A 230 2.69 -11.53 20.88
CA ASN A 230 2.82 -10.69 22.06
C ASN A 230 2.37 -9.25 21.74
N GLU A 231 1.15 -8.91 22.15
CA GLU A 231 0.56 -7.57 22.00
C GLU A 231 1.28 -6.50 22.84
N ASN A 232 2.15 -6.90 23.77
CA ASN A 232 2.96 -6.03 24.61
C ASN A 232 4.46 -6.06 24.22
N SER A 233 4.80 -6.54 23.02
CA SER A 233 6.19 -6.49 22.55
C SER A 233 6.69 -5.06 22.45
N ARG A 234 7.94 -4.80 22.83
CA ARG A 234 8.51 -3.44 22.85
C ARG A 234 8.55 -2.79 21.47
N LEU A 235 8.74 -3.60 20.43
CA LEU A 235 8.83 -3.12 19.05
C LEU A 235 7.63 -3.57 18.23
N VAL A 236 7.28 -2.76 17.25
CA VAL A 236 6.35 -3.08 16.17
C VAL A 236 6.99 -2.85 14.82
N SER A 237 6.42 -3.44 13.77
CA SER A 237 6.85 -3.22 12.40
C SER A 237 5.66 -3.02 11.46
N ILE A 238 5.90 -2.40 10.29
CA ILE A 238 4.93 -2.34 9.19
C ILE A 238 5.53 -3.06 7.97
N PRO A 239 5.46 -4.41 7.90
CA PRO A 239 6.13 -5.16 6.84
C PRO A 239 5.57 -4.91 5.43
N GLY A 240 4.32 -4.43 5.37
CA GLY A 240 3.68 -4.00 4.13
C GLY A 240 4.28 -2.72 3.55
N GLY A 241 4.90 -1.88 4.39
CA GLY A 241 5.36 -0.54 4.08
C GLY A 241 6.55 -0.46 3.11
N ARG A 242 7.00 0.77 2.86
CA ARG A 242 8.02 1.13 1.86
C ARG A 242 9.38 0.51 2.16
N LEU A 243 9.83 0.54 3.41
CA LEU A 243 11.17 0.09 3.82
C LEU A 243 11.19 -1.32 4.42
N GLN A 244 10.03 -1.96 4.56
CA GLN A 244 9.88 -3.36 4.95
C GLN A 244 10.37 -3.63 6.39
N PHE A 245 10.39 -4.89 6.79
CA PHE A 245 10.50 -5.31 8.20
C PHE A 245 11.66 -4.68 8.97
N PHE A 246 12.90 -4.85 8.51
CA PHE A 246 14.09 -4.46 9.31
C PHE A 246 14.32 -2.95 9.40
N ARG A 247 13.78 -2.19 8.45
CA ARG A 247 13.98 -0.73 8.39
C ARG A 247 12.80 0.03 8.94
N GLU A 248 11.66 -0.63 9.11
CA GLU A 248 10.46 -0.08 9.76
C GLU A 248 10.24 -0.80 11.08
N LEU A 249 11.16 -0.59 12.03
CA LEU A 249 11.04 -1.05 13.41
C LEU A 249 10.85 0.18 14.29
N TYR A 250 9.75 0.19 15.05
CA TYR A 250 9.37 1.33 15.88
C TYR A 250 9.16 0.89 17.32
N CYS A 251 9.46 1.76 18.28
CA CYS A 251 9.03 1.58 19.66
C CYS A 251 7.50 1.58 19.70
N ARG A 252 6.89 0.57 20.34
CA ARG A 252 5.43 0.41 20.39
C ARG A 252 4.77 1.63 21.01
N ASP A 253 5.23 2.05 22.17
CA ASP A 253 4.57 3.08 22.97
C ASP A 253 4.60 4.43 22.26
N ASP A 254 5.70 4.73 21.55
CA ASP A 254 5.86 5.96 20.78
C ASP A 254 5.04 5.90 19.47
N PHE A 255 5.11 4.77 18.75
CA PHE A 255 4.50 4.65 17.43
C PHE A 255 3.00 4.38 17.45
N CYS A 256 2.51 3.62 18.43
CA CYS A 256 1.09 3.29 18.54
C CYS A 256 0.30 4.34 19.32
N ASN A 257 0.96 5.27 20.00
CA ASN A 257 0.31 6.43 20.57
C ASN A 257 0.11 7.48 19.49
N VAL A 258 -1.08 8.09 19.46
CA VAL A 258 -1.50 8.96 18.35
C VAL A 258 -1.94 10.32 18.86
N GLU A 259 -1.75 11.33 18.03
CA GLU A 259 -2.25 12.67 18.24
C GLU A 259 -3.13 13.11 17.08
N ARG A 260 -4.02 14.07 17.34
CA ARG A 260 -4.96 14.60 16.35
C ARG A 260 -4.27 15.62 15.45
N ILE A 261 -4.58 15.56 14.17
CA ILE A 261 -4.07 16.50 13.17
C ILE A 261 -5.13 16.86 12.13
N GLU A 262 -4.98 18.02 11.51
CA GLU A 262 -5.80 18.47 10.39
C GLU A 262 -5.41 17.72 9.10
N PHE A 263 -6.39 17.15 8.40
CA PHE A 263 -6.23 16.56 7.07
C PHE A 263 -7.49 16.83 6.23
N GLU A 264 -7.40 17.72 5.24
CA GLU A 264 -8.53 18.07 4.34
C GLU A 264 -9.79 18.50 5.13
N GLY A 265 -9.60 19.32 6.16
CA GLY A 265 -10.67 19.79 7.06
C GLY A 265 -11.18 18.76 8.08
N ARG A 266 -10.64 17.54 8.09
CA ARG A 266 -10.97 16.49 9.06
C ARG A 266 -9.99 16.47 10.22
N GLN A 267 -10.44 15.92 11.35
CA GLN A 267 -9.58 15.58 12.48
C GLN A 267 -9.09 14.15 12.30
N ALA A 268 -7.92 14.00 11.67
CA ALA A 268 -7.24 12.72 11.50
C ALA A 268 -6.27 12.44 12.66
N LYS A 269 -5.62 11.28 12.61
CA LYS A 269 -4.66 10.83 13.63
C LYS A 269 -3.32 10.51 12.99
N VAL A 270 -2.22 10.84 13.66
CA VAL A 270 -0.85 10.43 13.30
C VAL A 270 -0.12 9.97 14.56
N THR A 271 0.95 9.18 14.42
CA THR A 271 1.77 8.79 15.58
C THR A 271 2.34 10.04 16.25
N CYS A 272 2.35 10.05 17.59
CA CYS A 272 3.03 11.09 18.38
C CYS A 272 4.53 11.18 18.06
N ASP A 273 5.14 10.09 17.57
CA ASP A 273 6.54 10.03 17.14
C ASP A 273 6.69 10.13 15.61
N TYR A 274 5.85 10.97 14.97
CA TYR A 274 5.89 11.19 13.52
C TYR A 274 7.25 11.67 13.03
N LYS A 275 8.03 12.37 13.86
CA LYS A 275 9.38 12.85 13.49
C LYS A 275 10.33 11.69 13.24
N THR A 276 10.39 10.72 14.14
CA THR A 276 11.22 9.51 13.97
C THR A 276 10.69 8.67 12.82
N TYR A 277 9.36 8.52 12.73
CA TYR A 277 8.70 7.81 11.63
C TYR A 277 9.10 8.36 10.26
N PHE A 278 9.01 9.68 10.06
CA PHE A 278 9.39 10.32 8.80
C PHE A 278 10.90 10.38 8.58
N ALA A 279 11.70 10.53 9.62
CA ALA A 279 13.15 10.44 9.51
C ALA A 279 13.58 9.06 8.97
N ILE A 280 12.91 7.98 9.40
CA ILE A 280 13.12 6.63 8.89
C ILE A 280 12.69 6.52 7.42
N LEU A 281 11.48 6.96 7.08
CA LEU A 281 10.90 6.78 5.74
C LEU A 281 11.51 7.68 4.66
N TYR A 282 11.74 8.95 5.00
CA TYR A 282 12.04 10.02 4.04
C TYR A 282 13.35 10.76 4.36
N GLY A 283 14.01 10.43 5.49
CA GLY A 283 15.20 11.13 5.97
C GLY A 283 14.85 12.41 6.73
N ASN A 284 15.84 13.02 7.39
CA ASN A 284 15.65 14.18 8.29
C ASN A 284 15.11 15.45 7.60
N ASN A 285 15.14 15.51 6.27
CA ASN A 285 14.69 16.67 5.48
C ASN A 285 13.31 16.44 4.86
N TYR A 286 12.47 15.58 5.42
CA TYR A 286 11.15 15.21 4.89
C TYR A 286 10.19 16.40 4.69
N THR A 287 10.43 17.51 5.40
CA THR A 287 9.67 18.76 5.25
C THR A 287 9.98 19.48 3.94
N LYS A 288 11.14 19.24 3.32
CA LYS A 288 11.53 19.85 2.05
C LYS A 288 10.69 19.26 0.93
N ILE A 289 10.07 20.15 0.14
CA ILE A 289 9.34 19.76 -1.06
C ILE A 289 10.33 19.27 -2.12
N PRO A 290 10.17 18.06 -2.68
CA PRO A 290 11.05 17.57 -3.74
C PRO A 290 10.86 18.36 -5.05
N PRO A 291 11.93 18.50 -5.86
CA PRO A 291 11.83 19.02 -7.23
C PRO A 291 10.83 18.21 -8.06
N GLU A 292 10.24 18.83 -9.09
CA GLU A 292 9.23 18.18 -9.94
C GLU A 292 9.69 16.88 -10.58
N ALA A 293 10.95 16.81 -11.01
CA ALA A 293 11.53 15.60 -11.60
C ALA A 293 11.64 14.42 -10.61
N ASP A 294 11.61 14.68 -9.30
CA ASP A 294 11.71 13.67 -8.26
C ASP A 294 10.34 13.26 -7.68
N ARG A 295 9.26 13.95 -8.09
CA ARG A 295 7.89 13.66 -7.67
C ARG A 295 7.41 12.37 -8.34
N GLU A 296 6.84 11.48 -7.54
CA GLU A 296 6.29 10.22 -8.02
C GLU A 296 5.06 10.51 -8.89
N LYS A 297 4.92 9.78 -10.00
CA LYS A 297 3.74 9.82 -10.88
C LYS A 297 3.12 8.43 -10.86
N HIS A 298 1.88 8.33 -10.42
CA HIS A 298 1.16 7.06 -10.45
C HIS A 298 0.55 6.83 -11.84
N ILE A 299 0.60 5.56 -12.25
CA ILE A 299 -0.01 5.10 -13.50
C ILE A 299 -0.93 3.94 -13.18
N MET A 300 -2.02 3.84 -13.93
CA MET A 300 -3.03 2.81 -13.77
C MET A 300 -3.26 2.12 -15.11
N LEU A 301 -3.75 0.88 -15.13
CA LEU A 301 -4.20 0.25 -16.38
C LEU A 301 -5.55 0.83 -16.83
N GLU A 302 -6.39 1.21 -15.89
CA GLU A 302 -7.75 1.64 -16.14
C GLU A 302 -8.21 2.61 -15.04
N LEU A 303 -8.98 3.63 -15.42
CA LEU A 303 -9.73 4.50 -14.52
C LEU A 303 -11.02 4.95 -15.23
N ASP A 304 -12.17 4.62 -14.66
CA ASP A 304 -13.46 5.11 -15.14
C ASP A 304 -13.67 6.57 -14.67
N LYS A 305 -13.13 7.50 -15.46
CA LYS A 305 -13.19 8.95 -15.20
C LYS A 305 -14.62 9.47 -15.16
N LYS A 306 -15.52 8.91 -15.98
CA LYS A 306 -16.91 9.34 -16.02
C LYS A 306 -17.63 8.98 -14.72
N ALA A 307 -17.49 7.74 -14.27
CA ALA A 307 -18.05 7.31 -12.99
C ALA A 307 -17.45 8.12 -11.81
N LEU A 308 -16.15 8.43 -11.86
CA LEU A 308 -15.49 9.26 -10.86
C LEU A 308 -16.08 10.69 -10.80
N GLU A 309 -16.21 11.35 -11.94
CA GLU A 309 -16.80 12.70 -12.01
C GLU A 309 -18.25 12.72 -11.50
N GLU A 310 -19.07 11.77 -11.94
CA GLU A 310 -20.47 11.64 -11.53
C GLU A 310 -20.58 11.41 -10.01
N ALA A 311 -19.74 10.53 -9.47
CA ALA A 311 -19.75 10.21 -8.05
C ALA A 311 -19.34 11.41 -7.18
N VAL A 312 -18.35 12.19 -7.60
CA VAL A 312 -17.91 13.40 -6.88
C VAL A 312 -18.96 14.52 -6.95
N ARG A 313 -19.70 14.66 -8.07
CA ARG A 313 -20.77 15.68 -8.19
C ARG A 313 -22.04 15.37 -7.40
N SER A 314 -22.26 14.10 -7.07
CA SER A 314 -23.47 13.62 -6.39
C SER A 314 -23.48 13.84 -4.87
N LYS A 315 -22.41 14.40 -4.30
CA LYS A 315 -22.23 14.69 -2.87
C LYS A 315 -21.81 16.14 -2.66
#